data_AF-A0A2T2QYN0-F1
#
_entry.id   AF-A0A2T2QYN0-F1
#
_cell.length_a   1.000
_cell.length_b   1.000
_cell.length_c   1.000
_cell.angle_alpha   90.00
_cell.angle_beta   90.00
_cell.angle_gamma   90.00
#
_symmetry.space_group_name_H-M   'P 1'
#
loop_
_entity.id
_entity.type
_entity.pdbx_description
1 polymer ?
#
loop_
_entity_poly.entity_id
_entity_poly.type
_entity_poly.pdbx_seq_one_letter_code
_entity_poly.pdbx_strand_id
1 'polypeptide(L)' 'MPAPDQKNIKQYLQEYNIDDNELKAKFLQKITRTIHDRNDLVIEYEKTDDEYKREQIKADIQELEQKIKEKLEKFKQNNN' A
#
# COMPACT_ATOMS: atom_id res chain seq x y z
N MET A 1 3.35 -16.26 -8.89
CA MET A 1 3.62 -14.87 -8.45
C MET A 1 4.34 -14.93 -7.11
N PRO A 2 5.26 -14.00 -6.81
CA PRO A 2 6.00 -13.97 -5.55
C PRO A 2 5.06 -13.68 -4.35
N ALA A 3 5.51 -14.06 -3.15
CA ALA A 3 4.82 -13.73 -1.90
C ALA A 3 4.76 -12.20 -1.69
N PRO A 4 3.69 -11.68 -1.07
CA PRO A 4 3.59 -10.27 -0.76
C PRO A 4 4.55 -9.89 0.38
N ASP A 5 5.51 -9.02 0.10
CA ASP A 5 6.41 -8.47 1.13
C ASP A 5 5.85 -7.19 1.76
N GLN A 6 6.19 -6.92 3.02
CA GLN A 6 5.88 -5.64 3.67
C GLN A 6 6.55 -4.48 2.91
N LYS A 7 5.80 -3.41 2.67
CA LYS A 7 6.32 -2.19 2.05
C LYS A 7 6.23 -1.03 3.03
N ASN A 8 7.33 -0.28 3.13
CA ASN A 8 7.35 0.97 3.86
C ASN A 8 6.91 2.14 2.95
N ILE A 9 6.52 3.25 3.57
CA ILE A 9 6.08 4.47 2.88
C ILE A 9 7.14 4.97 1.88
N LYS A 10 8.44 4.91 2.21
CA LYS A 10 9.49 5.43 1.33
C LYS A 10 9.53 4.68 0.00
N GLN A 11 9.29 3.37 0.02
CA GLN A 11 9.21 2.55 -1.19
C GLN A 11 8.04 2.99 -2.09
N TYR A 12 6.86 3.26 -1.51
CA TYR A 12 5.73 3.80 -2.28
C TYR A 12 6.00 5.19 -2.86
N LEU A 13 6.69 6.07 -2.12
CA LEU A 13 7.02 7.41 -2.62
C LEU A 13 8.05 7.39 -3.76
N GLN A 14 9.04 6.50 -3.65
CA GLN A 14 10.07 6.30 -4.69
C GLN A 14 9.47 5.76 -5.99
N GLU A 15 8.53 4.81 -5.91
CA GLU A 15 7.84 4.26 -7.09
C GLU A 15 7.11 5.35 -7.92
N TYR A 16 6.76 6.49 -7.30
CA TYR A 16 5.95 7.55 -7.92
C TYR A 16 6.69 8.88 -8.13
N ASN A 17 8.00 8.94 -7.87
CA ASN A 17 8.83 10.16 -7.99
C ASN A 17 8.24 11.38 -7.24
N ILE A 18 7.57 11.16 -6.11
CA ILE A 18 7.11 12.28 -5.26
C ILE A 18 8.33 12.72 -4.45
N ASP A 19 8.99 13.80 -4.85
CA ASP A 19 10.19 14.30 -4.15
C ASP A 19 9.96 15.52 -3.25
N ASP A 20 8.87 16.24 -3.47
CA ASP A 20 8.48 17.41 -2.69
C ASP A 20 8.06 17.01 -1.25
N ASN A 21 8.72 17.62 -0.27
CA ASN A 21 8.53 17.30 1.15
C ASN A 21 7.14 17.68 1.69
N GLU A 22 6.51 18.72 1.14
CA GLU A 22 5.19 19.17 1.53
C GLU A 22 4.10 18.23 0.96
N LEU A 23 4.30 17.81 -0.29
CA LEU A 23 3.48 16.79 -0.94
C LEU A 23 3.62 15.43 -0.25
N LYS A 24 4.83 15.04 0.14
CA LYS A 24 5.08 13.84 0.96
C LYS A 24 4.27 13.88 2.26
N ALA A 25 4.29 14.99 3.00
CA ALA A 25 3.59 15.12 4.29
C ALA A 25 2.06 15.07 4.14
N LYS A 26 1.50 15.76 3.14
CA LYS A 26 0.05 15.73 2.86
C LYS A 26 -0.43 14.37 2.38
N PHE A 27 0.37 13.70 1.55
CA PHE A 27 0.06 12.36 1.08
C PHE A 27 0.15 11.32 2.21
N LEU A 28 1.20 11.41 3.04
CA LEU A 28 1.41 10.59 4.23
C LEU A 28 0.15 10.53 5.10
N GLN A 29 -0.42 11.67 5.46
CA GLN A 29 -1.63 11.70 6.30
C GLN A 29 -2.83 10.97 5.65
N LYS A 30 -2.93 10.96 4.32
CA LYS A 30 -4.06 10.34 3.58
C LYS A 30 -3.89 8.84 3.32
N ILE A 31 -2.64 8.36 3.29
CA ILE A 31 -2.30 6.98 2.90
C ILE A 31 -1.89 6.12 4.09
N THR A 32 -1.41 6.71 5.19
CA THR A 32 -0.79 5.99 6.32
C THR A 32 -1.69 4.87 6.83
N ARG A 33 -2.99 5.15 7.00
CA ARG A 33 -3.94 4.13 7.45
C ARG A 33 -4.08 2.98 6.46
N THR A 34 -4.20 3.27 5.16
CA THR A 34 -4.29 2.23 4.12
C THR A 34 -3.01 1.39 4.04
N ILE A 35 -1.84 1.98 4.24
CA ILE A 35 -0.56 1.24 4.30
C ILE A 35 -0.51 0.36 5.56
N HIS A 36 -0.97 0.88 6.70
CA HIS A 36 -1.06 0.11 7.94
C HIS A 36 -1.99 -1.10 7.76
N ASP A 37 -3.21 -0.88 7.28
CA ASP A 37 -4.21 -1.93 7.02
C ASP A 37 -3.64 -2.99 6.06
N ARG A 38 -2.89 -2.58 5.02
CA ARG A 38 -2.23 -3.50 4.08
C ARG A 38 -1.14 -4.33 4.76
N ASN A 39 -0.36 -3.74 5.66
CA ASN A 39 0.70 -4.47 6.36
C ASN A 39 0.13 -5.42 7.43
N ASP A 40 -0.98 -5.07 8.07
CA ASP A 40 -1.71 -5.99 8.97
C ASP A 40 -2.16 -7.24 8.23
N LEU A 41 -2.71 -7.09 7.02
CA LEU A 41 -3.08 -8.24 6.17
C LEU A 41 -1.88 -9.08 5.74
N VAL A 42 -0.70 -8.48 5.50
CA VAL A 42 0.52 -9.26 5.22
C VAL A 42 0.93 -10.08 6.43
N ILE A 43 0.88 -9.51 7.63
CA ILE A 43 1.15 -10.24 8.88
C ILE A 43 0.12 -11.37 9.06
N GLU A 44 -1.15 -11.13 8.73
CA GLU A 44 -2.19 -12.16 8.78
C GLU A 44 -1.95 -13.27 7.75
N TYR A 45 -1.51 -12.93 6.54
CA TYR A 45 -1.13 -13.86 5.47
C TYR A 45 0.02 -14.78 5.90
N GLU A 46 1.02 -14.25 6.61
CA GLU A 46 2.16 -15.00 7.13
C GLU A 46 1.74 -15.99 8.23
N LYS A 47 0.74 -15.63 9.04
CA LYS A 47 0.24 -16.43 10.18
C LYS A 47 -0.87 -17.43 9.80
N THR A 48 -1.42 -17.32 8.60
CA THR A 48 -2.54 -18.16 8.17
C THR A 48 -2.04 -19.45 7.52
N ASP A 49 -2.34 -20.59 8.15
CA ASP A 49 -2.05 -21.93 7.61
C ASP A 49 -3.11 -22.43 6.61
N ASP A 50 -4.32 -21.87 6.65
CA ASP A 50 -5.43 -22.22 5.75
C ASP A 50 -5.23 -21.59 4.36
N GLU A 51 -5.03 -22.43 3.35
CA GLU A 51 -4.72 -21.99 1.98
C GLU A 51 -5.84 -21.17 1.33
N TYR A 52 -7.11 -21.49 1.60
CA TYR A 52 -8.24 -20.75 1.04
C TYR A 52 -8.33 -19.34 1.62
N LYS A 53 -8.22 -19.23 2.96
CA LYS A 53 -8.16 -17.93 3.64
C LYS A 53 -6.94 -17.12 3.20
N ARG A 54 -5.81 -17.79 3.01
CA ARG A 54 -4.57 -17.17 2.57
C ARG A 54 -4.71 -16.53 1.17
N GLU A 55 -5.36 -17.20 0.23
CA GLU A 55 -5.66 -16.60 -1.08
C GLU A 55 -6.66 -15.44 -1.00
N GLN A 56 -7.63 -15.49 -0.07
CA GLN A 56 -8.55 -14.37 0.16
C GLN A 56 -7.81 -13.14 0.72
N ILE A 57 -6.97 -13.32 1.74
CA ILE A 57 -6.14 -12.25 2.32
C ILE A 57 -5.22 -11.64 1.26
N LYS A 58 -4.66 -12.47 0.37
CA LYS A 58 -3.83 -12.02 -0.75
C LYS A 58 -4.58 -11.17 -1.76
N ALA A 59 -5.85 -11.49 -2.05
CA ALA A 59 -6.71 -10.65 -2.89
C ALA A 59 -6.98 -9.29 -2.21
N ASP A 60 -7.25 -9.30 -0.90
CA ASP A 60 -7.48 -8.07 -0.13
C ASP A 60 -6.22 -7.18 -0.07
N ILE A 61 -5.03 -7.78 0.06
CA ILE A 61 -3.74 -7.07 -0.04
C ILE A 61 -3.62 -6.37 -1.41
N GLN A 62 -3.95 -7.07 -2.50
CA GLN A 62 -3.90 -6.51 -3.84
C GLN A 62 -4.90 -5.37 -4.03
N GLU A 63 -6.11 -5.47 -3.47
CA GLU A 63 -7.09 -4.40 -3.51
C GLU A 63 -6.59 -3.15 -2.78
N LEU A 64 -5.98 -3.31 -1.60
CA LEU A 64 -5.40 -2.19 -0.86
C LEU A 64 -4.20 -1.58 -1.60
N GLU A 65 -3.34 -2.39 -2.22
CA GLU A 65 -2.27 -1.89 -3.08
C GLU A 65 -2.82 -1.06 -4.24
N GLN A 66 -3.87 -1.54 -4.91
CA GLN A 66 -4.51 -0.79 -5.99
C GLN A 66 -5.09 0.54 -5.50
N LYS A 67 -5.76 0.55 -4.34
CA LYS A 67 -6.24 1.80 -3.70
C LYS A 67 -5.10 2.77 -3.37
N ILE A 68 -3.95 2.26 -2.93
CA ILE A 68 -2.77 3.08 -2.67
C ILE A 68 -2.29 3.74 -3.96
N LYS A 69 -2.17 2.96 -5.04
CA LYS A 69 -1.78 3.45 -6.38
C LYS A 69 -2.75 4.50 -6.92
N GLU A 70 -4.05 4.26 -6.86
CA GLU A 70 -5.06 5.21 -7.32
C GLU A 70 -5.00 6.53 -6.52
N LYS A 71 -4.79 6.45 -5.21
CA LYS A 71 -4.60 7.64 -4.37
C LYS A 71 -3.32 8.39 -4.76
N LEU A 72 -2.23 7.69 -5.09
CA LEU A 72 -0.98 8.29 -5.57
C LEU A 72 -1.19 9.01 -6.91
N GLU A 73 -1.86 8.37 -7.86
CA GLU A 73 -2.12 8.95 -9.18
C GLU A 73 -3.01 10.19 -9.09
N LYS A 74 -4.12 10.12 -8.35
CA LYS A 74 -5.00 11.28 -8.12
C LYS A 74 -4.26 12.41 -7.41
N PHE A 75 -3.41 12.07 -6.45
CA PHE A 75 -2.63 13.07 -5.74
C PHE A 75 -1.61 13.76 -6.66
N LYS A 76 -0.95 13.00 -7.55
CA LYS A 76 -0.05 13.57 -8.55
C LYS A 76 -0.79 14.48 -9.54
N GLN A 77 -1.96 14.08 -10.04
CA GLN A 77 -2.76 14.90 -10.97
C GLN A 77 -3.27 16.21 -10.34
N ASN A 78 -3.61 16.21 -9.04
CA ASN A 78 -4.12 17.40 -8.34
C ASN A 78 -3.03 18.41 -7.94
N ASN A 79 -1.74 18.04 -8.03
CA ASN A 79 -0.62 18.89 -7.61
C ASN A 79 0.39 19.14 -8.76
N ASN A 80 -0.04 18.90 -10.00
CA ASN A 80 0.73 19.13 -11.22
C ASN A 80 -0.03 20.12 -12.11
#